data_AF-A0A1H0FAW2-F1
#
_entry.id   AF-A0A1H0FAW2-F1
#
_cell.length_a   1.000
_cell.length_b   1.000
_cell.length_c   1.000
_cell.angle_alpha   90.00
_cell.angle_beta   90.00
_cell.angle_gamma   90.00
#
_symmetry.space_group_name_H-M   'P 1'
#
loop_
_entity.id
_entity.type
_entity.pdbx_description
1 polymer ?
#
loop_
_entity_poly.entity_id
_entity_poly.type
_entity_poly.pdbx_seq_one_letter_code
_entity_poly.pdbx_strand_id
1 'polypeptide(L)'
;MSVAGFAERDSGQAEEWLDPAQLRSTVEALLTDFFAGQERLAPELAELGIFTERLRDLFAAGGKRIRPHLCVCGWRAVRDDPPPPALWRVAASLELFHAFALVHDDVMDRSELRRGRPTAHRAFAARHGHRPDADAFGTDAAILLGDLALGWSFEILHSPDLAPEQRDRVWPILNSLRSETLVGQYLDLSSAGQEVDGHETAWRIVRLKTTKYTFERPLQLGAVLAGADGDQVRVLSDYAVPLGDAFQLRDDLLGVFGDPRQTGKGALDDLRSGKNTVLVATAHDRATPGPGRDSARAPGEPGPRRGRRRRGSAGADRHRRAGAGGAPHRHSARPGARRTRHGPVAARRGGCTARTRLRHRHLSTAS
;
A
#
# COMPACT_ATOMS: atom_id res chain seq x y z
N MET A 1 31.61 21.02 -25.64
CA MET A 1 31.81 19.78 -24.86
C MET A 1 30.84 18.75 -25.39
N SER A 2 31.38 17.71 -26.01
CA SER A 2 30.69 16.81 -26.92
C SER A 2 29.76 15.84 -26.19
N VAL A 3 28.47 15.86 -26.54
CA VAL A 3 27.52 14.78 -26.29
C VAL A 3 27.80 13.74 -27.37
N ALA A 4 28.64 12.75 -27.08
CA ALA A 4 28.93 11.64 -27.98
C ALA A 4 28.78 10.33 -27.21
N GLY A 5 27.94 9.42 -27.73
CA GLY A 5 27.99 8.01 -27.37
C GLY A 5 26.71 7.33 -26.90
N PHE A 6 25.52 7.67 -27.41
CA PHE A 6 24.44 6.68 -27.48
C PHE A 6 24.72 5.81 -28.71
N ALA A 7 25.60 4.82 -28.54
CA ALA A 7 25.74 3.76 -29.54
C ALA A 7 24.44 2.96 -29.58
N GLU A 8 23.81 2.89 -30.75
CA GLU A 8 22.80 1.87 -31.06
C GLU A 8 23.44 0.50 -30.80
N ARG A 9 22.99 -0.17 -29.73
CA ARG A 9 23.44 -1.51 -29.38
C ARG A 9 22.42 -2.52 -29.85
N ASP A 10 22.95 -3.61 -30.39
CA ASP A 10 22.28 -4.75 -30.99
C ASP A 10 21.16 -5.31 -30.08
N SER A 11 19.91 -4.98 -30.43
CA SER A 11 18.71 -5.12 -29.59
C SER A 11 17.99 -6.46 -29.71
N GLY A 12 18.62 -7.48 -30.33
CA GLY A 12 17.96 -8.72 -30.71
C GLY A 12 17.79 -9.77 -29.61
N GLN A 13 18.62 -9.76 -28.57
CA GLN A 13 18.57 -10.72 -27.44
C GLN A 13 18.74 -10.07 -26.05
N ALA A 14 18.88 -8.74 -25.98
CA ALA A 14 19.66 -8.12 -24.90
C ALA A 14 18.93 -7.81 -23.59
N GLU A 15 17.60 -7.85 -23.50
CA GLU A 15 16.90 -7.38 -22.29
C GLU A 15 15.62 -8.16 -22.01
N GLU A 16 15.62 -9.49 -22.20
CA GLU A 16 14.47 -10.37 -21.95
C GLU A 16 13.83 -10.09 -20.57
N TRP A 17 14.64 -9.89 -19.53
CA TRP A 17 14.19 -9.61 -18.16
C TRP A 17 13.51 -8.24 -17.96
N LEU A 18 13.53 -7.35 -18.95
CA LEU A 18 12.70 -6.13 -19.01
C LEU A 18 11.38 -6.34 -19.76
N ASP A 19 11.23 -7.46 -20.47
CA ASP A 19 9.97 -7.81 -21.13
C ASP A 19 8.85 -7.93 -20.08
N PRO A 20 7.71 -7.23 -20.28
CA PRO A 20 6.67 -7.24 -19.27
C PRO A 20 5.98 -8.57 -19.01
N ALA A 21 5.98 -9.48 -19.97
CA ALA A 21 5.43 -10.81 -19.79
C ALA A 21 6.41 -11.70 -19.01
N GLN A 22 7.70 -11.68 -19.36
CA GLN A 22 8.71 -12.44 -18.63
C GLN A 22 8.82 -11.97 -17.18
N LEU A 23 8.95 -10.67 -16.94
CA LEU A 23 9.03 -10.09 -15.60
C LEU A 23 7.86 -10.52 -14.71
N ARG A 24 6.64 -10.44 -15.27
CA ARG A 24 5.42 -10.91 -14.59
C ARG A 24 5.51 -12.38 -14.25
N SER A 25 5.91 -13.22 -15.21
CA SER A 25 6.04 -14.66 -15.01
C SER A 25 7.06 -15.01 -13.91
N THR A 26 8.20 -14.29 -13.86
CA THR A 26 9.23 -14.47 -12.84
C THR A 26 8.71 -14.15 -11.44
N VAL A 27 8.00 -13.03 -11.29
CA VAL A 27 7.41 -12.64 -10.01
C VAL A 27 6.31 -13.61 -9.58
N GLU A 28 5.45 -14.03 -10.50
CA GLU A 28 4.35 -14.97 -10.20
C GLU A 28 4.85 -16.37 -9.84
N ALA A 29 5.89 -16.86 -10.52
CA ALA A 29 6.57 -18.10 -10.15
C ALA A 29 7.17 -18.02 -8.74
N LEU A 30 7.88 -16.94 -8.43
CA LEU A 30 8.49 -16.72 -7.12
C LEU A 30 7.44 -16.67 -6.01
N LEU A 31 6.32 -15.96 -6.21
CA LEU A 31 5.22 -15.91 -5.25
C LEU A 31 4.55 -17.28 -5.07
N THR A 32 4.37 -18.02 -6.16
CA THR A 32 3.80 -19.38 -6.12
C THR A 32 4.66 -20.32 -5.29
N ASP A 33 5.97 -20.29 -5.52
CA ASP A 33 6.95 -21.08 -4.76
C ASP A 33 6.99 -20.66 -3.29
N PHE A 34 6.91 -19.35 -3.02
CA PHE A 34 6.86 -18.83 -1.66
C PHE A 34 5.62 -19.35 -0.91
N PHE A 35 4.43 -19.28 -1.50
CA PHE A 35 3.21 -19.80 -0.87
C PHE A 35 3.27 -21.31 -0.62
N ALA A 36 3.77 -22.08 -1.60
CA ALA A 36 3.97 -23.51 -1.42
C ALA A 36 5.01 -23.79 -0.31
N GLY A 37 6.02 -22.94 -0.15
CA GLY A 37 6.98 -23.00 0.95
C GLY A 37 6.32 -22.75 2.31
N GLN A 38 5.49 -21.72 2.41
CA GLN A 38 4.76 -21.39 3.65
C GLN A 38 3.84 -22.54 4.10
N GLU A 39 3.08 -23.13 3.17
CA GLU A 39 2.24 -24.31 3.46
C GLU A 39 3.06 -25.52 3.94
N ARG A 40 4.25 -25.75 3.36
CA ARG A 40 5.14 -26.85 3.78
C ARG A 40 5.80 -26.63 5.14
N LEU A 41 6.09 -25.38 5.50
CA LEU A 41 6.77 -25.03 6.75
C LEU A 41 5.83 -25.10 7.96
N ALA A 42 4.52 -24.96 7.74
CA ALA A 42 3.51 -25.00 8.79
C ALA A 42 2.39 -26.01 8.44
N PRO A 43 2.69 -27.32 8.31
CA PRO A 43 1.70 -28.33 7.96
C PRO A 43 0.56 -28.46 8.96
N GLU A 44 0.78 -28.03 10.20
CA GLU A 44 -0.22 -27.95 11.26
C GLU A 44 -1.25 -26.82 11.03
N LEU A 45 -0.94 -25.84 10.18
CA LEU A 45 -1.83 -24.73 9.79
C LEU A 45 -2.53 -25.03 8.47
N ALA A 46 -3.33 -26.10 8.43
CA ALA A 46 -3.99 -26.55 7.20
C ALA A 46 -4.85 -25.45 6.54
N GLU A 47 -5.43 -24.55 7.33
CA GLU A 47 -6.23 -23.42 6.87
C GLU A 47 -5.42 -22.36 6.12
N LEU A 48 -4.08 -22.38 6.22
CA LEU A 48 -3.21 -21.50 5.45
C LEU A 48 -3.43 -21.65 3.94
N GLY A 49 -3.75 -22.88 3.51
CA GLY A 49 -4.12 -23.18 2.13
C GLY A 49 -5.30 -22.35 1.62
N ILE A 50 -6.23 -21.96 2.49
CA ILE A 50 -7.37 -21.11 2.12
C ILE A 50 -6.88 -19.71 1.77
N PHE A 51 -5.97 -19.14 2.56
CA PHE A 51 -5.43 -17.79 2.33
C PHE A 51 -4.54 -17.75 1.08
N THR A 52 -3.66 -18.74 0.91
CA THR A 52 -2.77 -18.82 -0.26
C THR A 52 -3.55 -19.04 -1.55
N GLU A 53 -4.62 -19.84 -1.54
CA GLU A 53 -5.55 -19.98 -2.66
C GLU A 53 -6.15 -18.63 -3.06
N ARG A 54 -6.61 -17.83 -2.09
CA ARG A 54 -7.16 -16.49 -2.38
C ARG A 54 -6.11 -15.52 -2.93
N LEU A 55 -4.88 -15.56 -2.41
CA LEU A 55 -3.78 -14.75 -2.97
C LEU A 55 -3.44 -15.17 -4.40
N ARG A 56 -3.34 -16.48 -4.68
CA ARG A 56 -3.10 -17.01 -6.03
C ARG A 56 -4.19 -16.53 -7.00
N ASP A 57 -5.45 -16.57 -6.60
CA ASP A 57 -6.56 -16.08 -7.42
C ASP A 57 -6.49 -14.57 -7.70
N LEU A 58 -6.05 -13.78 -6.71
CA LEU A 58 -5.85 -12.33 -6.88
C LEU A 58 -4.71 -12.04 -7.87
N PHE A 59 -3.62 -12.79 -7.82
CA PHE A 59 -2.52 -12.66 -8.79
C PHE A 59 -2.95 -13.14 -10.18
N ALA A 60 -3.63 -14.29 -10.27
CA ALA A 60 -4.15 -14.85 -11.52
C ALA A 60 -5.26 -13.99 -12.15
N ALA A 61 -5.89 -13.08 -11.41
CA ALA A 61 -6.80 -12.07 -11.96
C ALA A 61 -6.08 -11.03 -12.82
N GLY A 62 -4.75 -11.14 -12.96
CA GLY A 62 -3.90 -10.26 -13.73
C GLY A 62 -3.43 -9.07 -12.93
N GLY A 63 -3.08 -8.00 -13.62
CA GLY A 63 -2.47 -6.80 -13.07
C GLY A 63 -1.29 -6.36 -13.93
N LYS A 64 -1.06 -5.04 -14.00
CA LYS A 64 0.03 -4.47 -14.82
C LYS A 64 1.43 -4.75 -14.23
N ARG A 65 1.52 -5.18 -12.96
CA ARG A 65 2.77 -5.40 -12.20
C ARG A 65 3.74 -4.21 -12.29
N ILE A 66 3.21 -2.99 -12.28
CA ILE A 66 3.99 -1.76 -12.46
C ILE A 66 5.09 -1.63 -11.40
N ARG A 67 4.82 -2.05 -10.15
CA ARG A 67 5.77 -1.90 -9.03
C ARG A 67 7.00 -2.80 -9.21
N PRO A 68 6.85 -4.11 -9.47
CA PRO A 68 7.96 -4.95 -9.91
C PRO A 68 8.74 -4.38 -11.09
N HIS A 69 8.04 -3.91 -12.13
CA HIS A 69 8.69 -3.33 -13.32
C HIS A 69 9.57 -2.15 -12.96
N LEU A 70 9.04 -1.23 -12.17
CA LEU A 70 9.77 -0.05 -11.75
C LEU A 70 10.94 -0.40 -10.83
N CYS A 71 10.82 -1.44 -10.00
CA CYS A 71 11.95 -2.00 -9.26
C CYS A 71 13.05 -2.50 -10.20
N VAL A 72 12.71 -3.27 -11.23
CA VAL A 72 13.69 -3.75 -12.22
C VAL A 72 14.28 -2.60 -13.05
N CYS A 73 13.48 -1.60 -13.41
CA CYS A 73 13.97 -0.38 -14.09
C CYS A 73 14.96 0.40 -13.21
N GLY A 74 14.72 0.46 -11.89
CA GLY A 74 15.64 1.06 -10.94
C GLY A 74 17.00 0.38 -10.92
N TRP A 75 17.02 -0.96 -10.96
CA TRP A 75 18.25 -1.74 -11.12
C TRP A 75 18.95 -1.41 -12.45
N ARG A 76 18.20 -1.47 -13.56
CA ARG A 76 18.69 -1.20 -14.92
C ARG A 76 19.30 0.20 -15.07
N ALA A 77 18.81 1.18 -14.32
CA ALA A 77 19.34 2.55 -14.34
C ALA A 77 20.77 2.67 -13.80
N VAL A 78 21.25 1.65 -13.08
CA VAL A 78 22.56 1.64 -12.41
C VAL A 78 23.44 0.51 -12.95
N ARG A 79 22.84 -0.59 -13.41
CA ARG A 79 23.51 -1.82 -13.83
C ARG A 79 23.02 -2.25 -15.21
N ASP A 80 23.93 -2.75 -16.03
CA ASP A 80 23.62 -3.35 -17.33
C ASP A 80 23.44 -4.88 -17.22
N ASP A 81 23.86 -5.49 -16.11
CA ASP A 81 23.76 -6.94 -15.89
C ASP A 81 22.36 -7.39 -15.43
N PRO A 82 21.98 -8.65 -15.72
CA PRO A 82 20.70 -9.20 -15.32
C PRO A 82 20.45 -9.09 -13.80
N PRO A 83 19.22 -8.77 -13.37
CA PRO A 83 18.81 -8.74 -11.98
C PRO A 83 19.21 -10.00 -11.18
N PRO A 84 19.86 -9.85 -10.01
CA PRO A 84 20.13 -10.97 -9.12
C PRO A 84 18.84 -11.47 -8.46
N PRO A 85 18.80 -12.71 -7.93
CA PRO A 85 17.66 -13.25 -7.18
C PRO A 85 17.14 -12.32 -6.07
N ALA A 86 18.06 -11.57 -5.42
CA ALA A 86 17.77 -10.53 -4.45
C ALA A 86 16.72 -9.51 -4.95
N LEU A 87 16.89 -9.01 -6.18
CA LEU A 87 16.01 -8.00 -6.76
C LEU A 87 14.61 -8.57 -6.99
N TRP A 88 14.54 -9.82 -7.46
CA TRP A 88 13.26 -10.50 -7.70
C TRP A 88 12.47 -10.69 -6.42
N ARG A 89 13.13 -10.94 -5.28
CA ARG A 89 12.45 -10.98 -3.96
C ARG A 89 11.94 -9.61 -3.52
N VAL A 90 12.70 -8.54 -3.77
CA VAL A 90 12.23 -7.16 -3.53
C VAL A 90 11.07 -6.78 -4.45
N ALA A 91 11.09 -7.22 -5.71
CA ALA A 91 9.98 -7.01 -6.62
C ALA A 91 8.72 -7.78 -6.17
N ALA A 92 8.87 -9.04 -5.75
CA ALA A 92 7.78 -9.87 -5.25
C ALA A 92 7.20 -9.34 -3.92
N SER A 93 8.02 -8.81 -3.02
CA SER A 93 7.52 -8.18 -1.78
C SER A 93 6.60 -7.01 -2.06
N LEU A 94 6.89 -6.21 -3.10
CA LEU A 94 6.01 -5.11 -3.52
C LEU A 94 4.65 -5.59 -4.00
N GLU A 95 4.56 -6.76 -4.63
CA GLU A 95 3.26 -7.34 -5.04
C GLU A 95 2.50 -7.96 -3.87
N LEU A 96 3.16 -8.54 -2.87
CA LEU A 96 2.52 -8.95 -1.61
C LEU A 96 1.97 -7.74 -0.84
N PHE A 97 2.77 -6.67 -0.74
CA PHE A 97 2.31 -5.42 -0.15
C PHE A 97 1.14 -4.83 -0.95
N HIS A 98 1.16 -4.94 -2.28
CA HIS A 98 0.04 -4.51 -3.12
C HIS A 98 -1.21 -5.37 -2.95
N ALA A 99 -1.05 -6.68 -2.77
CA ALA A 99 -2.16 -7.57 -2.45
C ALA A 99 -2.83 -7.18 -1.13
N PHE A 100 -2.03 -6.93 -0.08
CA PHE A 100 -2.53 -6.35 1.18
C PHE A 100 -3.34 -5.07 0.93
N ALA A 101 -2.73 -4.09 0.24
CA ALA A 101 -3.35 -2.80 0.02
C ALA A 101 -4.68 -2.94 -0.75
N LEU A 102 -4.76 -3.81 -1.76
CA LEU A 102 -5.99 -4.05 -2.52
C LEU A 102 -7.07 -4.73 -1.69
N VAL A 103 -6.72 -5.79 -0.95
CA VAL A 103 -7.69 -6.54 -0.14
C VAL A 103 -8.32 -5.65 0.92
N HIS A 104 -7.51 -4.84 1.60
CA HIS A 104 -7.98 -3.91 2.61
C HIS A 104 -8.75 -2.73 2.01
N ASP A 105 -8.29 -2.15 0.89
CA ASP A 105 -9.02 -1.10 0.16
C ASP A 105 -10.39 -1.60 -0.32
N ASP A 106 -10.49 -2.83 -0.83
CA ASP A 106 -11.76 -3.46 -1.21
C ASP A 106 -12.74 -3.55 -0.04
N VAL A 107 -12.26 -3.87 1.16
CA VAL A 107 -13.07 -3.91 2.38
C VAL A 107 -13.54 -2.51 2.79
N MET A 108 -12.63 -1.53 2.82
CA MET A 108 -12.95 -0.15 3.21
C MET A 108 -13.95 0.51 2.25
N ASP A 109 -13.76 0.30 0.95
CA ASP A 109 -14.63 0.84 -0.12
C ASP A 109 -15.89 -0.01 -0.33
N ARG A 110 -16.04 -1.15 0.36
CA ARG A 110 -17.13 -2.13 0.16
C ARG A 110 -17.29 -2.53 -1.31
N SER A 111 -16.16 -2.76 -1.98
CA SER A 111 -16.13 -3.09 -3.40
C SER A 111 -16.61 -4.52 -3.64
N GLU A 112 -17.57 -4.70 -4.55
CA GLU A 112 -18.07 -6.03 -4.93
C GLU A 112 -17.09 -6.81 -5.81
N LEU A 113 -16.44 -6.10 -6.74
CA LEU A 113 -15.60 -6.68 -7.79
C LEU A 113 -14.23 -6.00 -7.86
N ARG A 114 -13.22 -6.79 -8.19
CA ARG A 114 -11.85 -6.36 -8.52
C ARG A 114 -11.38 -7.12 -9.74
N ARG A 115 -11.00 -6.39 -10.80
CA ARG A 115 -10.56 -6.98 -12.10
C ARG A 115 -11.58 -8.01 -12.64
N GLY A 116 -12.87 -7.72 -12.50
CA GLY A 116 -13.96 -8.59 -12.96
C GLY A 116 -14.22 -9.84 -12.11
N ARG A 117 -13.53 -10.01 -10.97
CA ARG A 117 -13.75 -11.13 -10.04
C ARG A 117 -14.27 -10.62 -8.69
N PRO A 118 -14.98 -11.45 -7.90
CA PRO A 118 -15.37 -11.09 -6.54
C PRO A 118 -14.16 -10.66 -5.70
N THR A 119 -14.32 -9.61 -4.91
CA THR A 119 -13.32 -9.20 -3.92
C THR A 119 -13.14 -10.26 -2.83
N ALA A 120 -12.02 -10.22 -2.11
CA ALA A 120 -11.69 -11.24 -1.11
C ALA A 120 -12.81 -11.42 -0.07
N HIS A 121 -13.39 -10.33 0.45
CA HIS A 121 -14.46 -10.42 1.45
C HIS A 121 -15.73 -11.05 0.89
N ARG A 122 -16.08 -10.78 -0.38
CA ARG A 122 -17.20 -11.44 -1.05
C ARG A 122 -16.94 -12.92 -1.33
N ALA A 123 -15.71 -13.27 -1.72
CA ALA A 123 -15.32 -14.67 -1.93
C ALA A 123 -15.38 -15.48 -0.62
N PHE A 124 -14.90 -14.92 0.50
CA PHE A 124 -15.02 -15.55 1.80
C PHE A 124 -16.47 -15.64 2.28
N ALA A 125 -17.27 -14.59 2.12
CA ALA A 125 -18.69 -14.63 2.45
C ALA A 125 -19.42 -15.74 1.68
N ALA A 126 -19.17 -15.85 0.36
CA ALA A 126 -19.75 -16.91 -0.46
C ALA A 126 -19.35 -18.32 0.00
N ARG A 127 -18.07 -18.53 0.32
CA ARG A 127 -17.57 -19.81 0.88
C ARG A 127 -18.29 -20.19 2.18
N HIS A 128 -18.70 -19.20 2.96
CA HIS A 128 -19.37 -19.37 4.25
C HIS A 128 -20.87 -19.04 4.20
N GLY A 129 -21.51 -19.11 3.02
CA GLY A 129 -22.92 -18.72 2.82
C GLY A 129 -23.94 -19.57 3.59
N HIS A 130 -23.52 -20.69 4.20
CA HIS A 130 -24.34 -21.45 5.14
C HIS A 130 -24.56 -20.73 6.49
N ARG A 131 -23.76 -19.69 6.77
CA ARG A 131 -23.84 -18.92 8.00
C ARG A 131 -24.78 -17.71 7.86
N PRO A 132 -25.53 -17.36 8.92
CA PRO A 132 -26.35 -16.14 8.91
C PRO A 132 -25.52 -14.84 8.90
N ASP A 133 -24.26 -14.90 9.34
CA ASP A 133 -23.31 -13.78 9.41
C ASP A 133 -22.22 -13.83 8.33
N ALA A 134 -22.48 -14.50 7.20
CA ALA A 134 -21.49 -14.75 6.16
C ALA A 134 -20.78 -13.48 5.64
N ASP A 135 -21.49 -12.37 5.45
CA ASP A 135 -20.91 -11.10 5.00
C ASP A 135 -19.95 -10.48 6.03
N ALA A 136 -20.30 -10.55 7.31
CA ALA A 136 -19.43 -10.10 8.39
C ALA A 136 -18.18 -10.98 8.48
N PHE A 137 -18.37 -12.31 8.45
CA PHE A 137 -17.27 -13.26 8.41
C PHE A 137 -16.34 -13.01 7.22
N GLY A 138 -16.90 -12.74 6.04
CA GLY A 138 -16.11 -12.46 4.85
C GLY A 138 -15.25 -11.20 4.99
N THR A 139 -15.80 -10.17 5.61
CA THR A 139 -15.07 -8.93 5.93
C THR A 139 -13.91 -9.21 6.89
N ASP A 140 -14.18 -9.92 7.99
CA ASP A 140 -13.18 -10.25 9.00
C ASP A 140 -12.05 -11.14 8.42
N ALA A 141 -12.43 -12.15 7.62
CA ALA A 141 -11.46 -13.03 6.96
C ALA A 141 -10.59 -12.28 5.93
N ALA A 142 -11.15 -11.31 5.21
CA ALA A 142 -10.39 -10.48 4.29
C ALA A 142 -9.39 -9.55 5.01
N ILE A 143 -9.74 -9.03 6.19
CA ILE A 143 -8.80 -8.27 7.02
C ILE A 143 -7.60 -9.15 7.38
N LEU A 144 -7.85 -10.37 7.87
CA LEU A 144 -6.80 -11.34 8.22
C LEU A 144 -5.94 -11.72 7.00
N LEU A 145 -6.55 -11.90 5.83
CA LEU A 145 -5.82 -12.17 4.58
C LEU A 145 -4.86 -11.03 4.24
N GLY A 146 -5.32 -9.78 4.36
CA GLY A 146 -4.46 -8.62 4.11
C GLY A 146 -3.32 -8.53 5.13
N ASP A 147 -3.60 -8.75 6.41
CA ASP A 147 -2.58 -8.72 7.47
C ASP A 147 -1.49 -9.78 7.22
N LEU A 148 -1.90 -10.98 6.81
CA LEU A 148 -0.97 -12.04 6.42
C LEU A 148 -0.14 -11.65 5.19
N ALA A 149 -0.75 -11.08 4.15
CA ALA A 149 -0.04 -10.61 2.97
C ALA A 149 0.96 -9.48 3.31
N LEU A 150 0.61 -8.58 4.23
CA LEU A 150 1.51 -7.55 4.74
C LEU A 150 2.69 -8.19 5.48
N GLY A 151 2.46 -9.13 6.39
CA GLY A 151 3.51 -9.86 7.10
C GLY A 151 4.47 -10.56 6.13
N TRP A 152 3.91 -11.29 5.16
CA TRP A 152 4.67 -11.99 4.14
C TRP A 152 5.45 -11.07 3.19
N SER A 153 4.99 -9.84 2.96
CA SER A 153 5.76 -8.86 2.20
C SER A 153 7.12 -8.55 2.86
N PHE A 154 7.24 -8.69 4.18
CA PHE A 154 8.53 -8.60 4.87
C PHE A 154 9.23 -9.95 4.99
N GLU A 155 8.47 -11.02 5.24
CA GLU A 155 9.03 -12.35 5.40
C GLU A 155 9.78 -12.84 4.16
N ILE A 156 9.26 -12.55 2.96
CA ILE A 156 9.91 -12.94 1.69
C ILE A 156 11.32 -12.34 1.53
N LEU A 157 11.62 -11.25 2.25
CA LEU A 157 12.93 -10.59 2.26
C LEU A 157 13.91 -11.20 3.26
N HIS A 158 13.43 -12.05 4.18
CA HIS A 158 14.27 -12.81 5.13
C HIS A 158 14.86 -14.04 4.45
N SER A 159 15.76 -13.78 3.50
CA SER A 159 16.24 -14.81 2.59
C SER A 159 17.75 -14.69 2.35
N PRO A 160 18.47 -15.80 2.11
CA PRO A 160 19.92 -15.78 1.97
C PRO A 160 20.42 -14.92 0.80
N ASP A 161 19.61 -14.71 -0.25
CA ASP A 161 20.05 -13.94 -1.43
C ASP A 161 20.11 -12.43 -1.16
N LEU A 162 19.52 -11.93 -0.05
CA LEU A 162 19.70 -10.54 0.37
C LEU A 162 20.85 -10.47 1.38
N ALA A 163 22.00 -9.94 0.96
CA ALA A 163 23.12 -9.68 1.86
C ALA A 163 22.74 -8.65 2.95
N PRO A 164 23.36 -8.68 4.14
CA PRO A 164 23.06 -7.73 5.22
C PRO A 164 23.16 -6.26 4.76
N GLU A 165 24.19 -5.91 4.01
CA GLU A 165 24.42 -4.54 3.52
C GLU A 165 23.35 -4.12 2.49
N GLN A 166 22.85 -5.07 1.71
CA GLN A 166 21.74 -4.83 0.78
C GLN A 166 20.43 -4.61 1.55
N ARG A 167 20.18 -5.41 2.60
CA ARG A 167 19.02 -5.22 3.49
C ARG A 167 19.03 -3.84 4.11
N ASP A 168 20.17 -3.40 4.64
CA ASP A 168 20.31 -2.10 5.30
C ASP A 168 20.00 -0.93 4.35
N ARG A 169 20.26 -1.07 3.04
CA ARG A 169 19.90 -0.07 2.03
C ARG A 169 18.41 -0.07 1.69
N VAL A 170 17.76 -1.23 1.57
CA VAL A 170 16.35 -1.32 1.15
C VAL A 170 15.36 -1.08 2.29
N TRP A 171 15.71 -1.45 3.52
CA TRP A 171 14.78 -1.41 4.67
C TRP A 171 14.22 -0.02 4.97
N PRO A 172 15.03 1.06 4.99
CA PRO A 172 14.50 2.41 5.21
C PRO A 172 13.48 2.84 4.15
N ILE A 173 13.69 2.43 2.90
CA ILE A 173 12.81 2.76 1.77
C ILE A 173 11.50 1.96 1.87
N LEU A 174 11.56 0.66 2.20
CA LEU A 174 10.36 -0.16 2.44
C LEU A 174 9.53 0.35 3.62
N ASN A 175 10.20 0.75 4.72
CA ASN A 175 9.53 1.34 5.87
C ASN A 175 8.83 2.66 5.50
N SER A 176 9.50 3.51 4.72
CA SER A 176 8.92 4.76 4.22
C SER A 176 7.73 4.48 3.31
N LEU A 177 7.88 3.58 2.33
CA LEU A 177 6.81 3.13 1.44
C LEU A 177 5.57 2.70 2.24
N ARG A 178 5.75 1.86 3.26
CA ARG A 178 4.64 1.40 4.12
C ARG A 178 3.96 2.55 4.84
N SER A 179 4.72 3.38 5.56
CA SER A 179 4.16 4.49 6.34
C SER A 179 3.48 5.52 5.45
N GLU A 180 4.09 5.87 4.32
CA GLU A 180 3.54 6.82 3.36
C GLU A 180 2.23 6.30 2.75
N THR A 181 2.21 5.03 2.33
CA THR A 181 1.00 4.43 1.73
C THR A 181 -0.16 4.40 2.73
N LEU A 182 0.09 3.95 3.97
CA LEU A 182 -0.94 3.85 5.00
C LEU A 182 -1.46 5.22 5.45
N VAL A 183 -0.58 6.20 5.62
CA VAL A 183 -0.99 7.58 5.92
C VAL A 183 -1.77 8.18 4.74
N GLY A 184 -1.34 7.90 3.50
CA GLY A 184 -2.08 8.30 2.30
C GLY A 184 -3.49 7.71 2.25
N GLN A 185 -3.65 6.42 2.57
CA GLN A 185 -4.96 5.77 2.68
C GLN A 185 -5.81 6.40 3.79
N TYR A 186 -5.24 6.69 4.96
CA TYR A 186 -5.96 7.34 6.05
C TYR A 186 -6.47 8.74 5.65
N LEU A 187 -5.64 9.53 4.96
CA LEU A 187 -6.04 10.84 4.45
C LEU A 187 -7.17 10.74 3.43
N ASP A 188 -7.12 9.74 2.55
CA ASP A 188 -8.20 9.47 1.57
C ASP A 188 -9.53 9.21 2.29
N LEU A 189 -9.54 8.31 3.28
CA LEU A 189 -10.73 7.98 4.07
C LEU A 189 -11.26 9.15 4.90
N SER A 190 -10.37 9.88 5.59
CA SER A 190 -10.75 10.98 6.49
C SER A 190 -11.22 12.23 5.74
N SER A 191 -10.78 12.41 4.48
CA SER A 191 -11.23 13.50 3.62
C SER A 191 -12.54 13.17 2.89
N ALA A 192 -12.91 11.89 2.79
CA ALA A 192 -14.11 11.46 2.08
C ALA A 192 -15.39 12.06 2.72
N GLY A 193 -16.22 12.68 1.88
CA GLY A 193 -17.46 13.33 2.30
C GLY A 193 -17.31 14.61 3.15
N GLN A 194 -16.08 15.09 3.39
CA GLN A 194 -15.85 16.40 3.98
C GLN A 194 -16.03 17.51 2.94
N GLU A 195 -16.22 18.75 3.40
CA GLU A 195 -16.19 19.91 2.51
C GLU A 195 -14.79 20.02 1.85
N VAL A 196 -14.80 20.36 0.57
CA VAL A 196 -13.58 20.52 -0.22
C VAL A 196 -12.86 21.78 0.24
N ASP A 197 -11.85 21.63 1.09
CA ASP A 197 -10.98 22.73 1.56
C ASP A 197 -9.70 22.81 0.71
N GLY A 198 -9.89 23.15 -0.57
CA GLY A 198 -8.82 23.36 -1.54
C GLY A 198 -8.08 22.09 -1.99
N HIS A 199 -6.89 22.32 -2.58
CA HIS A 199 -6.14 21.31 -3.32
C HIS A 199 -5.09 20.55 -2.52
N GLU A 200 -4.68 21.07 -1.35
CA GLU A 200 -3.51 20.55 -0.63
C GLU A 200 -3.70 19.09 -0.19
N THR A 201 -4.84 18.79 0.44
CA THR A 201 -5.16 17.43 0.90
C THR A 201 -5.24 16.45 -0.26
N ALA A 202 -5.92 16.82 -1.36
CA ALA A 202 -6.05 15.98 -2.54
C ALA A 202 -4.68 15.64 -3.15
N TRP A 203 -3.80 16.65 -3.31
CA TRP A 203 -2.43 16.41 -3.79
C TRP A 203 -1.61 15.59 -2.81
N ARG A 204 -1.76 15.80 -1.50
CA ARG A 204 -1.05 15.00 -0.49
C ARG A 204 -1.45 13.53 -0.54
N ILE A 205 -2.72 13.23 -0.77
CA ILE A 205 -3.21 11.87 -1.02
C ILE A 205 -2.55 11.30 -2.28
N VAL A 206 -2.59 12.01 -3.41
CA VAL A 206 -1.94 11.60 -4.67
C VAL A 206 -0.46 11.27 -4.46
N ARG A 207 0.26 12.13 -3.73
CA ARG A 207 1.68 11.95 -3.45
C ARG A 207 1.94 10.70 -2.63
N LEU A 208 1.26 10.55 -1.51
CA LEU A 208 1.55 9.48 -0.55
C LEU A 208 0.99 8.12 -1.00
N LYS A 209 -0.29 8.08 -1.37
CA LYS A 209 -1.03 6.85 -1.68
C LYS A 209 -0.61 6.25 -3.02
N THR A 210 -0.23 7.07 -4.00
CA THR A 210 0.03 6.59 -5.37
C THR A 210 1.42 6.89 -5.88
N THR A 211 1.84 8.15 -5.87
CA THR A 211 3.12 8.55 -6.50
C THR A 211 4.30 7.88 -5.83
N LYS A 212 4.44 8.06 -4.51
CA LYS A 212 5.53 7.48 -3.75
C LYS A 212 5.45 5.96 -3.76
N TYR A 213 4.28 5.45 -3.42
CA TYR A 213 4.02 4.01 -3.30
C TYR A 213 4.26 3.23 -4.61
N THR A 214 3.76 3.74 -5.72
CA THR A 214 3.72 3.00 -7.00
C THR A 214 4.94 3.28 -7.86
N PHE A 215 5.51 4.50 -7.80
CA PHE A 215 6.56 4.92 -8.72
C PHE A 215 7.89 5.16 -8.03
N GLU A 216 7.95 6.13 -7.13
CA GLU A 216 9.22 6.58 -6.56
C GLU A 216 9.92 5.48 -5.76
N ARG A 217 9.22 4.88 -4.79
CA ARG A 217 9.82 3.90 -3.88
C ARG A 217 10.24 2.61 -4.60
N PRO A 218 9.45 2.02 -5.52
CA PRO A 218 9.92 0.90 -6.32
C PRO A 218 11.17 1.20 -7.15
N LEU A 219 11.23 2.34 -7.85
CA LEU A 219 12.43 2.75 -8.60
C LEU A 219 13.65 2.87 -7.69
N GLN A 220 13.49 3.54 -6.55
CA GLN A 220 14.57 3.69 -5.57
C GLN A 220 15.05 2.35 -5.03
N LEU A 221 14.15 1.41 -4.72
CA LEU A 221 14.49 0.09 -4.20
C LEU A 221 15.43 -0.68 -5.14
N GLY A 222 15.10 -0.70 -6.43
CA GLY A 222 15.96 -1.33 -7.43
C GLY A 222 17.32 -0.66 -7.55
N ALA A 223 17.33 0.67 -7.57
CA ALA A 223 18.55 1.46 -7.73
C ALA A 223 19.49 1.31 -6.53
N VAL A 224 19.00 1.40 -5.29
CA VAL A 224 19.87 1.25 -4.11
C VAL A 224 20.37 -0.17 -3.94
N LEU A 225 19.60 -1.18 -4.38
CA LEU A 225 20.06 -2.57 -4.39
C LEU A 225 21.20 -2.77 -5.40
N ALA A 226 21.14 -2.07 -6.53
CA ALA A 226 22.20 -2.00 -7.53
C ALA A 226 23.44 -1.18 -7.06
N GLY A 227 23.33 -0.45 -5.96
CA GLY A 227 24.39 0.37 -5.38
C GLY A 227 24.38 1.83 -5.84
N ALA A 228 23.20 2.37 -6.18
CA ALA A 228 23.04 3.78 -6.52
C ALA A 228 23.55 4.72 -5.41
N ASP A 229 24.17 5.83 -5.81
CA ASP A 229 24.46 6.94 -4.92
C ASP A 229 23.25 7.89 -4.75
N GLY A 230 23.43 8.92 -3.90
CA GLY A 230 22.37 9.87 -3.59
C GLY A 230 21.93 10.72 -4.79
N ASP A 231 22.82 11.01 -5.74
CA ASP A 231 22.48 11.79 -6.93
C ASP A 231 21.67 10.96 -7.92
N GLN A 232 22.05 9.70 -8.14
CA GLN A 232 21.27 8.76 -8.95
C GLN A 232 19.87 8.55 -8.37
N VAL A 233 19.75 8.36 -7.05
CA VAL A 233 18.45 8.25 -6.37
C VAL A 233 17.59 9.51 -6.56
N ARG A 234 18.20 10.70 -6.46
CA ARG A 234 17.50 11.98 -6.66
C ARG A 234 17.00 12.13 -8.10
N VAL A 235 17.82 11.82 -9.10
CA VAL A 235 17.40 11.87 -10.52
C VAL A 235 16.22 10.93 -10.79
N LEU A 236 16.24 9.73 -10.21
CA LEU A 236 15.11 8.80 -10.32
C LEU A 236 13.84 9.33 -9.65
N SER A 237 13.96 10.02 -8.51
CA SER A 237 12.82 10.71 -7.88
C SER A 237 12.27 11.83 -8.75
N ASP A 238 13.13 12.67 -9.33
CA ASP A 238 12.73 13.78 -10.21
C ASP A 238 11.97 13.27 -11.44
N TYR A 239 12.26 12.05 -11.91
CA TYR A 239 11.48 11.35 -12.93
C TYR A 239 10.17 10.74 -12.40
N ALA A 240 10.23 10.02 -11.28
CA ALA A 240 9.12 9.21 -10.77
C ALA A 240 7.95 10.06 -10.25
N VAL A 241 8.26 11.20 -9.64
CA VAL A 241 7.29 12.06 -8.94
C VAL A 241 6.28 12.69 -9.90
N PRO A 242 6.67 13.33 -11.02
CA PRO A 242 5.72 13.82 -12.02
C PRO A 242 4.96 12.69 -12.73
N LEU A 243 5.62 11.56 -13.02
CA LEU A 243 4.98 10.41 -13.66
C LEU A 243 3.87 9.82 -12.78
N GLY A 244 4.13 9.66 -11.48
CA GLY A 244 3.17 9.12 -10.54
C GLY A 244 1.97 10.04 -10.32
N ASP A 245 2.15 11.36 -10.32
CA ASP A 245 1.02 12.29 -10.33
C ASP A 245 0.17 12.13 -11.57
N ALA A 246 0.80 12.16 -12.74
CA ALA A 246 0.09 12.07 -14.01
C ALA A 246 -0.69 10.77 -14.10
N PHE A 247 -0.13 9.67 -13.56
CA PHE A 247 -0.81 8.40 -13.43
C PHE A 247 -2.07 8.51 -12.56
N GLN A 248 -1.98 9.06 -11.35
CA GLN A 248 -3.17 9.17 -10.48
C GLN A 248 -4.22 10.14 -11.05
N LEU A 249 -3.80 11.26 -11.62
CA LEU A 249 -4.73 12.19 -12.27
C LEU A 249 -5.45 11.54 -13.45
N ARG A 250 -4.76 10.67 -14.21
CA ARG A 250 -5.37 9.89 -15.27
C ARG A 250 -6.38 8.88 -14.69
N ASP A 251 -6.02 8.19 -13.61
CA ASP A 251 -6.91 7.24 -12.94
C ASP A 251 -8.17 7.94 -12.40
N ASP A 252 -8.06 9.13 -11.80
CA ASP A 252 -9.19 9.93 -11.34
C ASP A 252 -10.13 10.32 -12.51
N LEU A 253 -9.56 10.72 -13.66
CA LEU A 253 -10.34 11.01 -14.86
C LEU A 253 -11.05 9.77 -15.40
N LEU A 254 -10.40 8.61 -15.39
CA LEU A 254 -11.00 7.35 -15.81
C LEU A 254 -12.09 6.88 -14.82
N GLY A 255 -11.94 7.14 -13.52
CA GLY A 255 -12.94 6.83 -12.50
C GLY A 255 -14.25 7.60 -12.67
N VAL A 256 -14.19 8.80 -13.25
CA VAL A 256 -15.38 9.63 -13.51
C VAL A 256 -15.90 9.50 -14.94
N PHE A 257 -15.02 9.49 -15.94
CA PHE A 257 -15.38 9.61 -17.36
C PHE A 257 -15.05 8.36 -18.21
N GLY A 258 -14.41 7.33 -17.63
CA GLY A 258 -14.01 6.12 -18.34
C GLY A 258 -15.17 5.17 -18.66
N ASP A 259 -15.01 4.37 -19.72
CA ASP A 259 -15.97 3.28 -20.04
C ASP A 259 -15.87 2.19 -18.96
N PRO A 260 -16.96 1.84 -18.24
CA PRO A 260 -16.97 0.77 -17.25
C PRO A 260 -16.43 -0.58 -17.76
N ARG A 261 -16.57 -0.86 -19.06
CA ARG A 261 -16.04 -2.08 -19.69
C ARG A 261 -14.52 -2.10 -19.73
N GLN A 262 -13.86 -0.95 -19.67
CA GLN A 262 -12.40 -0.82 -19.68
C GLN A 262 -11.83 -0.61 -18.28
N THR A 263 -12.54 0.10 -17.40
CA THR A 263 -12.07 0.40 -16.03
C THR A 263 -12.33 -0.76 -15.05
N GLY A 264 -13.31 -1.62 -15.35
CA GLY A 264 -13.68 -2.75 -14.49
C GLY A 264 -14.36 -2.34 -13.17
N LYS A 265 -14.79 -1.08 -13.06
CA LYS A 265 -15.55 -0.50 -11.94
C LYS A 265 -16.77 0.27 -12.48
N GLY A 266 -17.74 0.56 -11.62
CA GLY A 266 -18.89 1.38 -11.99
C GLY A 266 -18.47 2.82 -12.32
N ALA A 267 -19.06 3.41 -13.35
CA ALA A 267 -18.89 4.84 -13.58
C ALA A 267 -19.39 5.62 -12.37
N LEU A 268 -18.63 6.62 -11.93
CA LEU A 268 -18.95 7.51 -10.81
C LEU A 268 -18.81 6.89 -9.40
N ASP A 269 -18.19 5.71 -9.26
CA ASP A 269 -17.95 5.10 -7.93
C ASP A 269 -17.15 6.04 -7.01
N ASP A 270 -16.17 6.76 -7.57
CA ASP A 270 -15.38 7.75 -6.81
C ASP A 270 -16.22 8.96 -6.37
N LEU A 271 -17.20 9.39 -7.17
CA LEU A 271 -18.12 10.46 -6.77
C LEU A 271 -19.12 9.97 -5.71
N ARG A 272 -19.62 8.73 -5.83
CA ARG A 272 -20.55 8.14 -4.85
C ARG A 272 -19.91 7.93 -3.49
N SER A 273 -18.63 7.55 -3.48
CA SER A 273 -17.83 7.41 -2.26
C SER A 273 -17.38 8.75 -1.68
N GLY A 274 -17.62 9.86 -2.38
CA GLY A 274 -17.30 11.21 -1.91
C GLY A 274 -15.80 11.46 -1.82
N LYS A 275 -14.99 10.80 -2.65
CA LYS A 275 -13.54 10.95 -2.64
C LYS A 275 -13.13 12.38 -3.01
N ASN A 276 -12.22 12.95 -2.22
CA ASN A 276 -11.68 14.29 -2.46
C ASN A 276 -10.51 14.23 -3.46
N THR A 277 -10.83 13.97 -4.72
CA THR A 277 -9.83 13.90 -5.80
C THR A 277 -9.41 15.30 -6.25
N VAL A 278 -8.24 15.41 -6.91
CA VAL A 278 -7.79 16.69 -7.48
C VAL A 278 -8.79 17.20 -8.54
N LEU A 279 -9.45 16.28 -9.25
CA LEU A 279 -10.54 16.59 -10.18
C LEU A 279 -11.71 17.28 -9.48
N VAL A 280 -12.20 16.71 -8.37
CA VAL A 280 -13.32 17.28 -7.60
C VAL A 280 -12.93 18.63 -7.01
N ALA A 281 -11.74 18.75 -6.44
CA ALA A 281 -11.21 20.03 -5.94
C ALA A 281 -11.16 21.10 -7.05
N THR A 282 -10.65 20.75 -8.23
CA THR A 282 -10.61 21.66 -9.39
C THR A 282 -12.01 22.08 -9.84
N ALA A 283 -12.95 21.14 -9.86
CA ALA A 283 -14.33 21.42 -10.26
C ALA A 283 -15.03 22.34 -9.26
N HIS A 284 -14.82 22.11 -7.95
CA HIS A 284 -15.34 22.93 -6.87
C HIS A 284 -14.83 24.38 -6.95
N ASP A 285 -13.52 24.58 -7.13
CA ASP A 285 -12.91 25.91 -7.25
C ASP A 285 -13.43 26.69 -8.48
N ARG A 286 -13.77 25.98 -9.57
CA ARG A 286 -14.36 26.60 -10.77
C ARG A 286 -15.84 26.89 -10.65
N ALA A 287 -16.57 26.11 -9.84
CA ALA A 287 -18.01 26.26 -9.63
C ALA A 287 -18.33 27.32 -8.56
N THR A 288 -17.45 27.48 -7.57
CA THR A 288 -17.61 28.48 -6.51
C THR A 288 -17.16 29.85 -7.02
N PRO A 289 -18.05 30.86 -7.07
CA PRO A 289 -17.63 32.21 -7.46
C PRO A 289 -16.62 32.73 -6.43
N GLY A 290 -15.39 33.01 -6.87
CA GLY A 290 -14.43 33.72 -6.01
C GLY A 290 -14.95 35.11 -5.62
N PRO A 291 -14.33 35.80 -4.64
CA PRO A 291 -14.72 37.14 -4.18
C PRO A 291 -14.68 38.27 -5.24
N GLY A 292 -14.55 37.96 -6.53
CA GLY A 292 -14.54 38.91 -7.64
C GLY A 292 -15.27 38.40 -8.89
N ARG A 293 -16.14 37.38 -8.79
CA ARG A 293 -17.00 36.93 -9.89
C ARG A 293 -18.46 37.27 -9.65
N ASP A 294 -18.73 38.53 -9.35
CA ASP A 294 -20.05 39.11 -9.63
C ASP A 294 -20.06 39.68 -11.05
N SER A 295 -21.10 39.32 -11.81
CA SER A 295 -21.54 39.95 -13.07
C SER A 295 -20.94 39.44 -14.38
N ALA A 296 -21.30 38.22 -14.77
CA ALA A 296 -21.59 37.92 -16.17
C ALA A 296 -22.97 37.27 -16.26
N ARG A 297 -23.97 38.14 -16.39
CA ARG A 297 -25.40 37.85 -16.55
C ARG A 297 -25.60 36.99 -17.81
N ALA A 298 -26.00 35.72 -17.66
CA ALA A 298 -26.61 34.96 -18.74
C ALA A 298 -28.11 35.29 -18.79
N PRO A 299 -28.68 35.69 -19.95
CA PRO A 299 -30.10 35.94 -20.08
C PRO A 299 -30.86 34.63 -20.31
N GLY A 300 -31.75 34.26 -19.38
CA GLY A 300 -32.62 33.09 -19.51
C GLY A 300 -33.55 32.94 -18.30
N GLU A 301 -34.85 32.96 -18.56
CA GLU A 301 -35.96 33.26 -17.64
C GLU A 301 -36.17 32.33 -16.41
N PRO A 302 -36.83 32.83 -15.34
CA PRO A 302 -37.16 32.06 -14.15
C PRO A 302 -38.48 31.26 -14.29
N GLY A 303 -38.38 29.93 -14.22
CA GLY A 303 -39.54 29.05 -14.00
C GLY A 303 -40.05 29.08 -12.55
N PRO A 304 -41.37 28.90 -12.30
CA PRO A 304 -41.97 29.19 -11.00
C PRO A 304 -41.62 28.14 -9.93
N ARG A 305 -41.05 28.60 -8.82
CA ARG A 305 -40.82 27.83 -7.59
C ARG A 305 -42.16 27.55 -6.89
N ARG A 306 -42.65 26.31 -6.92
CA ARG A 306 -43.69 25.84 -5.97
C ARG A 306 -43.02 25.42 -4.67
N GLY A 307 -43.20 26.24 -3.63
CA GLY A 307 -42.80 25.91 -2.27
C GLY A 307 -43.62 24.77 -1.69
N ARG A 308 -42.94 23.81 -1.06
CA ARG A 308 -43.53 22.94 -0.03
C ARG A 308 -42.72 23.05 1.25
N ARG A 309 -43.16 23.96 2.12
CA ARG A 309 -42.98 23.82 3.57
C ARG A 309 -43.86 22.66 4.04
N ARG A 310 -43.29 21.68 4.73
CA ARG A 310 -43.99 20.85 5.73
C ARG A 310 -43.16 20.99 7.00
N ARG A 311 -43.53 21.92 7.89
CA ARG A 311 -44.40 21.72 9.07
C ARG A 311 -43.93 20.54 9.91
N GLY A 312 -43.25 20.88 11.01
CA GLY A 312 -43.03 19.98 12.13
C GLY A 312 -44.36 19.62 12.80
N SER A 313 -44.39 18.41 13.34
CA SER A 313 -45.40 17.95 14.27
C SER A 313 -44.70 17.60 15.57
N ALA A 314 -44.92 18.44 16.58
CA ALA A 314 -44.78 18.08 17.96
C ALA A 314 -45.80 16.98 18.30
N GLY A 315 -45.34 15.94 18.98
CA GLY A 315 -46.18 14.96 19.67
C GLY A 315 -45.49 14.66 21.00
N ALA A 316 -46.07 15.15 22.08
CA ALA A 316 -45.64 14.94 23.44
C ALA A 316 -46.47 13.81 24.07
N ASP A 317 -45.81 12.89 24.77
CA ASP A 317 -46.32 12.19 25.96
C ASP A 317 -45.08 11.59 26.66
N ARG A 318 -44.59 12.11 27.79
CA ARG A 318 -45.10 12.07 29.17
C ARG A 318 -45.44 10.66 29.67
N HIS A 319 -44.42 9.97 30.17
CA HIS A 319 -44.54 9.27 31.45
C HIS A 319 -43.44 9.73 32.40
N ARG A 320 -43.85 10.10 33.61
CA ARG A 320 -43.06 10.64 34.72
C ARG A 320 -43.32 9.77 35.96
N ARG A 321 -42.31 9.73 36.84
CA ARG A 321 -42.27 9.30 38.26
C ARG A 321 -41.85 7.84 38.48
N ALA A 322 -40.99 7.49 39.44
CA ALA A 322 -40.34 8.21 40.56
C ALA A 322 -39.01 7.49 40.90
N GLY A 323 -37.92 8.20 41.25
CA GLY A 323 -37.47 8.43 42.64
C GLY A 323 -36.31 7.47 42.95
N ALA A 324 -35.19 7.76 43.60
CA ALA A 324 -34.64 8.87 44.39
C ALA A 324 -33.11 8.87 44.14
N GLY A 325 -32.34 9.96 44.18
CA GLY A 325 -32.02 10.76 45.37
C GLY A 325 -30.53 10.56 45.71
N GLY A 326 -29.72 11.62 45.62
CA GLY A 326 -28.33 11.63 46.11
C GLY A 326 -27.34 12.40 45.24
N ALA A 327 -27.13 13.68 45.53
CA ALA A 327 -26.01 14.49 45.04
C ALA A 327 -24.92 14.61 46.16
N PRO A 328 -23.85 15.42 46.00
CA PRO A 328 -22.56 14.97 45.50
C PRO A 328 -21.42 15.18 46.52
N HIS A 329 -20.32 14.42 46.43
CA HIS A 329 -19.08 14.77 47.11
C HIS A 329 -17.96 15.05 46.11
N ARG A 330 -17.56 16.32 46.05
CA ARG A 330 -16.25 16.77 45.58
C ARG A 330 -15.27 16.65 46.75
N HIS A 331 -14.08 16.09 46.51
CA HIS A 331 -12.89 16.51 47.23
C HIS A 331 -11.65 16.46 46.32
N SER A 332 -11.00 17.61 46.26
CA SER A 332 -9.67 17.90 45.76
C SER A 332 -8.59 17.34 46.71
N ALA A 333 -7.51 16.75 46.17
CA ALA A 333 -6.12 17.02 46.55
C ALA A 333 -5.12 16.11 45.78
N ARG A 334 -4.13 16.73 45.13
CA ARG A 334 -2.82 16.16 44.73
C ARG A 334 -1.78 16.54 45.83
N PRO A 335 -0.48 16.16 45.77
CA PRO A 335 0.17 14.95 45.25
C PRO A 335 1.17 14.33 46.27
N GLY A 336 1.51 13.04 46.13
CA GLY A 336 2.56 12.38 46.92
C GLY A 336 3.70 11.88 46.03
N ALA A 337 4.85 12.55 46.08
CA ALA A 337 6.09 12.13 45.46
C ALA A 337 6.76 11.00 46.26
N ARG A 338 7.25 9.94 45.59
CA ARG A 338 8.42 9.19 46.06
C ARG A 338 9.34 8.87 44.88
N ARG A 339 10.50 9.52 44.94
CA ARG A 339 11.72 9.20 44.20
C ARG A 339 12.32 7.91 44.76
N THR A 340 12.78 7.03 43.89
CA THR A 340 14.00 6.24 44.12
C THR A 340 14.84 6.32 42.84
N ARG A 341 16.09 6.76 43.01
CA ARG A 341 17.16 6.79 42.00
C ARG A 341 18.40 6.14 42.61
N HIS A 342 19.27 5.67 41.71
CA HIS A 342 20.64 5.13 41.86
C HIS A 342 20.71 3.59 41.91
N GLY A 343 21.48 2.90 41.07
CA GLY A 343 22.48 3.34 40.07
C GLY A 343 22.93 2.18 39.16
N PRO A 344 23.86 2.43 38.22
CA PRO A 344 24.13 1.56 37.07
C PRO A 344 25.27 0.55 37.32
N VAL A 345 25.20 -0.63 36.70
CA VAL A 345 26.33 -1.58 36.65
C VAL A 345 27.07 -1.40 35.34
N ALA A 346 28.32 -0.96 35.45
CA ALA A 346 29.26 -0.74 34.37
C ALA A 346 29.94 -2.04 33.90
N ALA A 347 30.37 -2.00 32.64
CA ALA A 347 31.16 -2.99 31.94
C ALA A 347 32.47 -3.36 32.63
N ARG A 348 32.89 -4.62 32.50
CA ARG A 348 34.29 -5.05 32.66
C ARG A 348 34.75 -5.81 31.42
N ARG A 349 35.76 -5.24 30.76
CA ARG A 349 36.68 -5.90 29.84
C ARG A 349 37.82 -6.56 30.64
N GLY A 350 38.34 -7.66 30.09
CA GLY A 350 39.54 -8.41 30.52
C GLY A 350 39.28 -9.90 30.31
N GLY A 351 39.93 -10.68 29.44
CA GLY A 351 41.25 -10.56 28.84
C GLY A 351 42.27 -11.38 29.63
N CYS A 352 42.34 -12.71 29.43
CA CYS A 352 43.58 -13.51 29.57
C CYS A 352 43.44 -14.96 29.07
N THR A 353 44.18 -15.24 27.99
CA THR A 353 44.93 -16.44 27.55
C THR A 353 44.89 -17.78 28.34
N ALA A 354 44.69 -18.88 27.59
CA ALA A 354 45.46 -20.15 27.64
C ALA A 354 45.04 -21.05 26.45
N ARG A 355 45.76 -21.07 25.32
CA ARG A 355 46.79 -22.06 24.92
C ARG A 355 46.61 -23.49 25.48
N THR A 356 46.15 -24.40 24.61
CA THR A 356 46.60 -25.80 24.61
C THR A 356 46.89 -26.24 23.17
N ARG A 357 48.10 -26.74 22.93
CA ARG A 357 48.62 -27.28 21.67
C ARG A 357 48.47 -28.81 21.64
N LEU A 358 48.56 -29.37 20.42
CA LEU A 358 49.01 -30.73 20.03
C LEU A 358 47.99 -31.88 20.26
N ARG A 359 47.72 -32.80 19.34
CA ARG A 359 48.61 -33.46 18.35
C ARG A 359 47.89 -33.89 17.06
N HIS A 360 48.68 -33.88 15.98
CA HIS A 360 48.51 -34.62 14.73
C HIS A 360 48.34 -36.14 14.94
N ARG A 361 47.56 -36.78 14.05
CA ARG A 361 47.93 -38.06 13.41
C ARG A 361 47.53 -38.06 11.94
N HIS A 362 48.54 -38.24 11.10
CA HIS A 362 48.48 -38.61 9.68
C HIS A 362 48.08 -40.09 9.51
N LEU A 363 47.48 -40.40 8.35
CA LEU A 363 47.68 -41.55 7.42
C LEU A 363 46.37 -41.71 6.62
N SER A 364 46.21 -41.14 5.43
CA SER A 364 46.65 -41.60 4.09
C SER A 364 46.16 -43.02 3.71
N THR A 365 45.12 -43.02 2.86
CA THR A 365 44.92 -43.78 1.59
C THR A 365 45.29 -45.26 1.49
N ALA A 366 44.30 -46.09 1.14
CA ALA A 366 44.36 -47.06 0.03
C ALA A 366 42.98 -47.70 -0.23
N SER A 367 42.28 -47.27 -1.29
CA SER A 367 41.47 -48.03 -2.27
C SER A 367 40.53 -47.11 -3.02
#